data_AF-A0A3Q7IF32-F1
#
_entry.id   AF-A0A3Q7IF32-F1
#
_cell.length_a   1.000
_cell.length_b   1.000
_cell.length_c   1.000
_cell.angle_alpha   90.00
_cell.angle_beta   90.00
_cell.angle_gamma   90.00
#
_symmetry.space_group_name_H-M   'P 1'
#
loop_
_entity.id
_entity.type
_entity.pdbx_description
1 polymer ?
#
loop_
_entity_poly.entity_id
_entity_poly.type
_entity_poly.pdbx_seq_one_letter_code
_entity_poly.pdbx_strand_id
1 'polypeptide(L)'
;MKQMIIQKTVDEDSGNVTDFSVHFSFRTNSHGRNLYSDGLNSFLSPAGSVFPDKHFAAGEGLGLACVDQQYSSKNHHFVAIEFDIFTNYYDPRGDHVGININSIQPVSNVT
;
A
#
# COMPACT_ATOMS: atom_id res chain seq x y z
N MET A 1 2.03 12.93 -0.18
CA MET A 1 2.70 11.60 -0.20
C MET A 1 3.61 11.55 -1.42
N LYS A 2 4.89 11.21 -1.28
CA LYS A 2 5.72 10.82 -2.43
C LYS A 2 5.55 9.31 -2.59
N GLN A 3 5.17 8.88 -3.77
CA GLN A 3 4.96 7.46 -4.08
C GLN A 3 5.98 7.03 -5.13
N MET A 4 6.47 5.79 -5.02
CA MET A 4 7.42 5.21 -5.95
C MET A 4 6.69 4.16 -6.79
N ILE A 5 6.63 4.40 -8.10
CA ILE A 5 5.96 3.51 -9.05
C ILE A 5 7.04 2.67 -9.73
N ILE A 6 6.94 1.34 -9.62
CA ILE A 6 7.75 0.40 -10.39
C ILE A 6 6.84 -0.17 -11.50
N GLN A 7 7.24 0.00 -12.76
CA GLN A 7 6.45 -0.47 -13.91
C GLN A 7 7.12 -1.69 -14.55
N LYS A 8 6.31 -2.76 -14.73
CA LYS A 8 6.57 -4.03 -15.43
C LYS A 8 7.16 -5.16 -14.58
N THR A 9 6.38 -6.22 -14.36
CA THR A 9 6.77 -7.42 -13.60
C THR A 9 6.53 -8.75 -14.32
N VAL A 10 5.80 -8.76 -15.45
CA VAL A 10 5.52 -9.96 -16.26
C VAL A 10 5.64 -9.63 -17.75
N ASP A 11 6.17 -10.57 -18.53
CA ASP A 11 6.11 -10.59 -19.99
C ASP A 11 4.90 -11.42 -20.46
N GLU A 12 3.90 -10.79 -21.06
CA GLU A 12 2.63 -11.44 -21.40
C GLU A 12 2.77 -12.51 -22.50
N ASP A 13 3.76 -12.37 -23.39
CA ASP A 13 3.97 -13.30 -24.50
C ASP A 13 4.62 -14.62 -24.04
N SER A 14 5.53 -14.54 -23.08
CA SER A 14 6.31 -15.68 -22.60
C SER A 14 5.85 -16.22 -21.24
N GLY A 15 5.04 -15.46 -20.50
CA GLY A 15 4.66 -15.76 -19.12
C GLY A 15 5.81 -15.61 -18.12
N ASN A 16 6.96 -15.09 -18.56
CA ASN A 16 8.12 -14.91 -17.71
C ASN A 16 7.87 -13.81 -16.67
N VAL A 17 8.15 -14.12 -15.42
CA VAL A 17 8.17 -13.15 -14.33
C VAL A 17 9.53 -12.49 -14.23
N THR A 18 9.56 -11.23 -13.78
CA THR A 18 10.80 -10.48 -13.59
C THR A 18 11.11 -10.34 -12.11
N ASP A 19 12.34 -10.68 -11.74
CA ASP A 19 12.87 -10.38 -10.41
C ASP A 19 13.20 -8.89 -10.30
N PHE A 20 12.83 -8.27 -9.18
CA PHE A 20 13.18 -6.89 -8.90
C PHE A 20 13.67 -6.73 -7.47
N SER A 21 14.54 -5.75 -7.25
CA SER A 21 14.98 -5.31 -5.93
C SER A 21 14.87 -3.81 -5.86
N VAL A 22 14.34 -3.31 -4.75
CA VAL A 22 14.25 -1.87 -4.50
C VAL A 22 14.86 -1.54 -3.15
N HIS A 23 15.63 -0.46 -3.11
CA HIS A 23 16.20 0.09 -1.89
C HIS A 23 15.79 1.54 -1.78
N PHE A 24 15.23 1.91 -0.63
CA PHE A 24 14.86 3.28 -0.32
C PHE A 24 15.05 3.54 1.18
N SER A 25 15.08 4.82 1.54
CA SER A 25 15.09 5.26 2.93
C SER A 25 14.03 6.34 3.09
N PHE A 26 13.32 6.29 4.22
CA PHE A 26 12.28 7.26 4.53
C PHE A 26 12.33 7.61 6.02
N ARG A 27 11.64 8.69 6.37
CA ARG A 27 11.47 9.14 7.75
C ARG A 27 10.04 9.61 7.95
N THR A 28 9.41 9.13 9.01
CA THR A 28 8.15 9.67 9.54
C THR A 28 8.47 10.61 10.71
N ASN A 29 7.69 11.67 10.88
CA ASN A 29 7.86 12.61 11.99
C ASN A 29 6.50 13.11 12.47
N SER A 30 6.08 12.69 13.66
CA SER A 30 4.83 13.13 14.29
C SER A 30 4.92 14.55 14.86
N HIS A 31 6.11 15.16 14.88
CA HIS A 31 6.37 16.47 15.49
C HIS A 31 5.93 16.53 16.97
N GLY A 32 6.12 15.43 17.71
CA GLY A 32 5.77 15.34 19.13
C GLY A 32 4.29 15.17 19.41
N ARG A 33 3.47 14.88 18.40
CA ARG A 33 2.04 14.61 18.57
C ARG A 33 1.82 13.17 19.04
N ASN A 34 0.93 13.00 20.01
CA ASN A 34 0.47 11.69 20.49
C ASN A 34 -0.54 11.03 19.52
N LEU A 35 -1.14 11.83 18.64
CA LEU A 35 -1.98 11.35 17.54
C LEU A 35 -1.18 11.51 16.25
N TYR A 36 -0.90 10.39 15.59
CA TYR A 36 -0.14 10.29 14.35
C TYR A 36 -0.74 9.20 13.48
N SER A 37 -0.69 9.40 12.17
CA SER A 37 -1.26 8.51 11.16
C SER A 37 -0.78 8.94 9.76
N ASP A 38 -1.04 8.19 8.68
CA ASP A 38 -1.63 6.84 8.63
C ASP A 38 -0.54 5.80 8.31
N GLY A 39 0.30 6.09 7.31
CA GLY A 39 1.41 5.21 6.96
C GLY A 39 2.10 5.64 5.68
N LEU A 40 2.95 4.77 5.17
CA LEU A 40 3.60 4.86 3.86
C LEU A 40 3.54 3.50 3.17
N ASN A 41 3.50 3.46 1.85
CA ASN A 41 3.66 2.21 1.11
C ASN A 41 4.58 2.37 -0.10
N SER A 42 5.07 1.22 -0.56
CA SER A 42 5.67 1.03 -1.88
C SER A 42 4.87 -0.04 -2.61
N PHE A 43 4.46 0.21 -3.85
CA PHE A 43 3.51 -0.67 -4.54
C PHE A 43 3.84 -0.89 -6.02
N LEU A 44 3.25 -1.95 -6.54
CA LEU A 44 3.17 -2.31 -7.95
C LEU A 44 1.70 -2.24 -8.37
N SER A 45 1.42 -1.60 -9.51
CA SER A 45 0.09 -1.56 -10.11
C SER A 45 0.19 -1.69 -11.64
N PRO A 46 -0.90 -2.05 -12.34
CA PRO A 46 -0.94 -2.00 -13.80
C PRO A 46 -0.48 -0.65 -14.37
N ALA A 47 0.14 -0.70 -15.54
CA ALA A 47 0.49 0.52 -16.27
C ALA A 47 -0.79 1.29 -16.63
N GLY A 48 -0.82 2.60 -16.38
CA GLY A 48 -2.00 3.42 -16.59
C GLY A 48 -3.04 3.35 -15.47
N SER A 49 -2.75 2.68 -14.34
CA SER A 49 -3.56 2.81 -13.13
C SER A 49 -3.73 4.28 -12.75
N VAL A 50 -4.97 4.65 -12.47
CA VAL A 50 -5.33 5.99 -11.98
C VAL A 50 -5.66 5.86 -10.51
N PHE A 51 -5.28 6.86 -9.72
CA PHE A 51 -5.68 6.90 -8.32
C PHE A 51 -7.20 6.90 -8.20
N PRO A 52 -7.76 6.19 -7.21
CA PRO A 52 -9.18 6.31 -6.91
C PRO A 52 -9.50 7.78 -6.61
N ASP A 53 -10.72 8.21 -6.95
CA ASP A 53 -11.11 9.62 -6.79
C ASP A 53 -10.77 10.10 -5.36
N LYS A 54 -10.20 11.30 -5.27
CA LYS A 54 -9.51 11.89 -4.10
C LYS A 54 -10.31 11.86 -2.79
N HIS A 55 -11.62 11.69 -2.89
CA HIS A 55 -12.53 11.59 -1.75
C HIS A 55 -12.51 10.22 -1.06
N PHE A 56 -11.98 9.19 -1.71
CA PHE A 56 -12.07 7.81 -1.26
C PHE A 56 -10.71 7.17 -0.94
N ALA A 57 -9.58 7.76 -1.32
CA ALA A 57 -8.26 7.14 -1.13
C ALA A 57 -7.42 7.73 0.03
N ALA A 58 -8.01 8.54 0.90
CA ALA A 58 -7.29 9.23 1.98
C ALA A 58 -7.43 8.50 3.33
N GLY A 59 -6.36 8.47 4.13
CA GLY A 59 -6.38 7.83 5.44
C GLY A 59 -5.90 6.39 5.42
N GLU A 60 -6.71 5.52 6.04
CA GLU A 60 -6.62 4.06 6.09
C GLU A 60 -6.42 3.39 4.71
N GLY A 61 -6.90 4.00 3.63
CA GLY A 61 -6.71 3.48 2.27
C GLY A 61 -5.27 3.59 1.73
N LEU A 62 -4.36 4.26 2.45
CA LEU A 62 -2.98 4.57 2.09
C LEU A 62 -2.77 5.08 0.65
N GLY A 63 -3.79 5.68 0.04
CA GLY A 63 -3.76 6.10 -1.37
C GLY A 63 -3.91 4.98 -2.40
N LEU A 64 -4.18 3.74 -1.99
CA LEU A 64 -4.27 2.56 -2.86
C LEU A 64 -5.70 2.06 -3.09
N ALA A 65 -6.63 2.38 -2.19
CA ALA A 65 -7.99 1.85 -2.24
C ALA A 65 -9.05 2.87 -1.81
N CYS A 66 -10.29 2.70 -2.31
CA CYS A 66 -11.44 3.49 -1.88
C CYS A 66 -11.96 3.07 -0.49
N VAL A 67 -12.32 4.02 0.38
CA VAL A 67 -12.84 3.79 1.75
C VAL A 67 -13.96 2.74 1.81
N ASP A 68 -14.87 2.75 0.85
CA ASP A 68 -16.02 1.83 0.80
C ASP A 68 -15.67 0.44 0.24
N GLN A 69 -14.47 0.27 -0.34
CA GLN A 69 -14.06 -0.94 -1.04
C GLN A 69 -12.69 -1.46 -0.63
N GLN A 70 -12.00 -0.84 0.33
CA GLN A 70 -10.59 -1.13 0.64
C GLN A 70 -10.30 -2.56 1.12
N TYR A 71 -11.33 -3.25 1.60
CA TYR A 71 -11.27 -4.68 1.98
C TYR A 71 -11.61 -5.64 0.82
N SER A 72 -12.04 -5.10 -0.32
CA SER A 72 -12.44 -5.89 -1.48
C SER A 72 -11.28 -6.03 -2.45
N SER A 73 -10.97 -7.28 -2.80
CA SER A 73 -9.99 -7.62 -3.83
C SER A 73 -10.48 -7.38 -5.26
N LYS A 74 -11.76 -7.05 -5.46
CA LYS A 74 -12.38 -7.05 -6.79
C LYS A 74 -12.01 -5.85 -7.66
N ASN A 75 -11.69 -4.72 -7.04
CA ASN A 75 -11.57 -3.43 -7.74
C ASN A 75 -10.19 -2.80 -7.60
N HIS A 76 -9.25 -3.47 -6.93
CA HIS A 76 -7.90 -2.98 -6.75
C HIS A 76 -6.91 -3.99 -7.32
N HIS A 77 -6.02 -3.51 -8.17
CA HIS A 77 -4.97 -4.31 -8.78
C HIS A 77 -3.64 -3.76 -8.31
N PHE A 78 -3.21 -4.17 -7.12
CA PHE A 78 -1.92 -3.77 -6.59
C PHE A 78 -1.32 -4.86 -5.71
N VAL A 79 0.01 -4.84 -5.62
CA VAL A 79 0.77 -5.47 -4.55
C VAL A 79 1.53 -4.38 -3.84
N ALA A 80 1.47 -4.31 -2.52
CA ALA A 80 2.16 -3.29 -1.75
C ALA A 80 2.89 -3.87 -0.55
N ILE A 81 3.95 -3.17 -0.17
CA ILE A 81 4.54 -3.23 1.17
C ILE A 81 4.10 -1.96 1.88
N GLU A 82 3.33 -2.10 2.96
CA GLU A 82 2.93 -0.99 3.83
C GLU A 82 3.83 -0.88 5.06
N PHE A 83 3.98 0.35 5.52
CA PHE A 83 4.57 0.75 6.78
C PHE A 83 3.47 1.55 7.50
N ASP A 84 2.61 0.84 8.21
CA ASP A 84 1.43 1.39 8.86
C ASP A 84 1.77 1.79 10.30
N ILE A 85 1.42 3.03 10.65
CA ILE A 85 1.66 3.63 11.97
C ILE A 85 0.36 4.00 12.66
N PHE A 86 -0.78 3.48 12.18
CA PHE A 86 -2.10 3.73 12.72
C PHE A 86 -2.94 2.46 12.73
N THR A 87 -3.26 1.96 13.93
CA THR A 87 -4.05 0.73 14.07
C THR A 87 -5.52 0.96 13.73
N ASN A 88 -5.96 0.44 12.59
CA ASN A 88 -7.36 0.27 12.21
C ASN A 88 -7.92 -1.06 12.77
N TYR A 89 -9.22 -1.32 12.61
CA TYR A 89 -9.89 -2.47 13.24
C TYR A 89 -9.42 -3.85 12.72
N TYR A 90 -8.78 -3.87 11.55
CA TYR A 90 -8.29 -5.07 10.86
C TYR A 90 -6.78 -5.27 11.02
N ASP A 91 -6.09 -4.33 11.68
CA ASP A 91 -4.66 -4.34 11.84
C ASP A 91 -4.21 -5.12 13.07
N PRO A 92 -2.97 -5.65 13.07
CA PRO A 92 -2.32 -6.04 14.30
C PRO A 92 -2.18 -4.84 15.26
N ARG A 93 -1.96 -5.12 16.55
CA ARG A 93 -1.78 -4.05 17.54
C ARG A 93 -0.47 -3.33 17.33
N GLY A 94 -0.53 -2.00 17.16
CA GLY A 94 0.63 -1.13 17.04
C GLY A 94 1.07 -0.91 15.59
N ASP A 95 2.21 -0.23 15.45
CA ASP A 95 2.87 0.00 14.17
C ASP A 95 3.29 -1.35 13.57
N HIS A 96 3.17 -1.50 12.25
CA HIS A 96 3.52 -2.76 11.58
C HIS A 96 3.98 -2.55 10.14
N VAL A 97 4.62 -3.59 9.60
CA VAL A 97 4.94 -3.71 8.18
C VAL A 97 4.11 -4.85 7.60
N GLY A 98 3.39 -4.58 6.52
CA GLY A 98 2.43 -5.51 5.92
C GLY A 98 2.68 -5.76 4.43
N ILE A 99 2.21 -6.92 3.96
CA ILE A 99 2.10 -7.25 2.53
C ILE A 99 0.62 -7.19 2.16
N ASN A 100 0.30 -6.34 1.20
CA ASN A 100 -1.06 -6.14 0.71
C ASN A 100 -1.19 -6.71 -0.70
N ILE A 101 -2.25 -7.48 -0.96
CA ILE A 101 -2.55 -8.03 -2.28
C ILE A 101 -4.01 -7.69 -2.61
N ASN A 102 -4.21 -6.74 -3.53
CA ASN A 102 -5.51 -6.27 -4.01
C ASN A 102 -6.45 -5.72 -2.91
N SER A 103 -6.01 -5.59 -1.67
CA SER A 103 -6.78 -5.09 -0.53
C SER A 103 -5.84 -4.47 0.48
N ILE A 104 -6.31 -3.47 1.22
CA ILE A 104 -5.57 -2.85 2.31
C ILE A 104 -5.42 -3.78 3.51
N GLN A 105 -6.30 -4.76 3.71
CA GLN A 105 -6.06 -5.74 4.76
C GLN A 105 -4.81 -6.58 4.42
N PRO A 106 -3.75 -6.58 5.26
CA PRO A 106 -2.54 -7.30 4.94
C PRO A 106 -2.77 -8.81 4.96
N VAL A 107 -2.20 -9.52 3.99
CA VAL A 107 -2.18 -10.99 3.98
C VAL A 107 -1.11 -11.56 4.89
N SER A 108 -0.11 -10.74 5.24
CA SER A 108 0.98 -11.06 6.16
C SER A 108 1.51 -9.76 6.77
N ASN A 109 1.88 -9.78 8.04
CA ASN A 109 2.44 -8.61 8.73
C ASN A 109 3.51 -8.99 9.77
N VAL A 110 4.31 -8.00 10.15
CA VAL A 110 5.24 -8.03 11.30
C VAL A 110 5.12 -6.74 12.10
N THR A 111 5.16 -6.84 13.43
CA THR A 111 5.14 -5.72 14.40
C THR A 111 6.50 -5.51 15.05
#